data_AF-A0A5B9YBP5-F1
#
_entry.id   AF-A0A5B9YBP5-F1
#
_cell.length_a   1.000
_cell.length_b   1.000
_cell.length_c   1.000
_cell.angle_alpha   90.00
_cell.angle_beta   90.00
_cell.angle_gamma   90.00
#
_symmetry.space_group_name_H-M   'P 1'
#
loop_
_entity.id
_entity.type
_entity.pdbx_description
1 polymer ?
#
loop_
_entity_poly.entity_id
_entity_poly.type
_entity_poly.pdbx_seq_one_letter_code
_entity_poly.pdbx_strand_id
1 'polypeptide(L)' 'MDTNQTMAVFKAFYLGCENMEKISRRTKVSREEVREALRGARECGLIKYSTKDYNETFTHVENKKLGAYLRAKGIIK' A
#
# COMPACT_ATOMS: atom_id res chain seq x y z
N MET A 1 -9.39 -10.75 -1.79
CA MET A 1 -8.03 -10.59 -2.33
C MET A 1 -7.11 -11.63 -1.71
N ASP A 2 -6.25 -12.28 -2.50
CA ASP A 2 -5.32 -13.27 -1.95
C ASP A 2 -4.10 -12.61 -1.28
N THR A 3 -3.35 -13.39 -0.49
CA THR A 3 -2.18 -12.90 0.26
C THR A 3 -1.11 -12.32 -0.66
N ASN A 4 -0.88 -12.92 -1.83
CA ASN A 4 0.18 -12.49 -2.75
C ASN A 4 -0.16 -11.13 -3.38
N GLN A 5 -1.41 -10.93 -3.79
CA GLN A 5 -1.91 -9.64 -4.28
C GLN A 5 -1.80 -8.55 -3.21
N THR A 6 -2.14 -8.88 -1.96
CA THR A 6 -2.04 -7.95 -0.82
C THR A 6 -0.60 -7.50 -0.61
N MET A 7 0.32 -8.46 -0.63
CA MET A 7 1.74 -8.16 -0.49
C MET A 7 2.28 -7.35 -1.67
N ALA A 8 1.79 -7.56 -2.89
CA ALA A 8 2.16 -6.77 -4.06
C ALA A 8 1.72 -5.30 -3.92
N VAL A 9 0.50 -5.06 -3.43
CA VAL A 9 -0.01 -3.71 -3.12
C VAL A 9 0.86 -3.02 -2.07
N PHE A 10 1.18 -3.73 -0.98
CA PHE A 10 2.03 -3.20 0.09
C PHE A 10 3.43 -2.88 -0.39
N LYS A 11 4.03 -3.76 -1.21
CA LYS A 11 5.35 -3.51 -1.81
C LYS A 11 5.32 -2.29 -2.72
N ALA A 12 4.31 -2.16 -3.59
CA ALA A 12 4.16 -1.02 -4.48
C ALA A 12 4.01 0.30 -3.70
N PHE A 13 3.19 0.31 -2.65
CA PHE A 13 3.03 1.46 -1.76
C PHE A 13 4.34 1.82 -1.04
N TYR A 14 5.04 0.83 -0.47
CA TYR A 14 6.31 1.05 0.23
C TYR A 14 7.40 1.62 -0.69
N LEU A 15 7.45 1.18 -1.95
CA LEU A 15 8.41 1.65 -2.95
C LEU A 15 8.07 3.04 -3.53
N GLY A 16 7.08 3.74 -2.97
CA GLY A 16 6.80 5.14 -3.30
C GLY A 16 5.83 5.34 -4.46
N CYS A 17 4.94 4.38 -4.76
CA CYS A 17 3.82 4.68 -5.66
C CYS A 17 2.96 5.81 -5.07
N GLU A 18 2.75 6.86 -5.85
CA GLU A 18 2.21 8.15 -5.40
C GLU A 18 0.69 8.20 -5.28
N ASN A 19 -0.03 7.30 -5.95
CA ASN A 19 -1.49 7.29 -5.94
C ASN A 19 -2.07 5.88 -6.13
N MET A 20 -3.37 5.75 -5.86
CA MET A 20 -4.14 4.50 -5.95
C MET A 20 -4.11 3.91 -7.37
N GLU A 21 -4.29 4.76 -8.40
CA GLU A 21 -4.26 4.32 -9.80
C GLU A 21 -2.93 3.68 -10.21
N LYS A 22 -1.79 4.27 -9.84
CA LYS A 22 -0.46 3.75 -10.15
C LYS A 22 -0.24 2.39 -9.50
N ILE A 23 -0.70 2.21 -8.25
CA ILE A 23 -0.64 0.91 -7.58
C ILE A 23 -1.49 -0.09 -8.34
N SER A 24 -2.75 0.24 -8.63
CA SER A 24 -3.70 -0.61 -9.35
C SER A 24 -3.13 -1.10 -10.69
N ARG A 25 -2.60 -0.19 -11.50
CA ARG A 25 -1.97 -0.52 -12.79
C ARG A 25 -0.76 -1.44 -12.62
N ARG A 26 0.07 -1.23 -11.59
CA ARG A 26 1.30 -2.01 -11.35
C ARG A 26 1.02 -3.41 -10.82
N THR A 27 0.01 -3.57 -9.97
CA THR A 27 -0.32 -4.85 -9.34
C THR A 27 -1.42 -5.61 -10.09
N LYS A 28 -2.07 -4.99 -11.09
CA LYS A 28 -3.26 -5.50 -11.78
C LYS A 28 -4.42 -5.81 -10.83
N VAL A 29 -4.48 -5.08 -9.72
CA VAL A 29 -5.54 -5.16 -8.71
C VAL A 29 -6.47 -3.96 -8.89
N SER A 30 -7.77 -4.11 -8.63
CA SER A 30 -8.71 -3.00 -8.77
C SER A 30 -8.43 -1.87 -7.76
N ARG A 31 -8.83 -0.64 -8.08
CA ARG A 31 -8.65 0.50 -7.15
C ARG A 31 -9.36 0.28 -5.80
N GLU A 32 -10.50 -0.40 -5.81
CA GLU A 32 -11.25 -0.74 -4.60
C GLU A 32 -10.47 -1.71 -3.71
N GLU A 33 -9.91 -2.76 -4.30
CA GLU A 33 -9.08 -3.72 -3.57
C GLU A 33 -7.79 -3.09 -3.03
N VAL A 34 -7.16 -2.18 -3.79
CA VAL A 34 -6.02 -1.39 -3.29
C VAL A 34 -6.43 -0.58 -2.06
N ARG A 35 -7.60 0.08 -2.12
CA ARG A 35 -8.14 0.87 -1.01
C ARG A 35 -8.37 0.00 0.22
N GLU A 36 -9.03 -1.15 0.07
CA GLU A 36 -9.30 -2.07 1.19
C GLU A 36 -8.01 -2.63 1.80
N ALA A 37 -7.03 -3.00 0.98
CA ALA A 37 -5.74 -3.46 1.47
C ALA A 37 -5.02 -2.39 2.30
N LEU A 38 -4.94 -1.16 1.79
CA LEU A 38 -4.30 -0.04 2.48
C LEU A 38 -5.10 0.40 3.71
N ARG A 39 -6.43 0.30 3.68
CA ARG A 39 -7.30 0.53 4.85
C ARG A 39 -6.97 -0.47 5.97
N GLY A 40 -6.93 -1.76 5.66
CA GLY A 40 -6.56 -2.79 6.65
C GLY A 40 -5.16 -2.57 7.22
N ALA A 41 -4.18 -2.21 6.38
CA ALA A 41 -2.84 -1.87 6.86
C ALA A 41 -2.82 -0.63 7.77
N ARG A 42 -3.68 0.36 7.50
CA ARG A 42 -3.83 1.56 8.32
C ARG A 42 -4.51 1.27 9.66
N GLU A 43 -5.56 0.45 9.66
CA GLU A 43 -6.25 -0.02 10.87
C GLU A 43 -5.32 -0.84 11.77
N CYS A 44 -4.43 -1.64 11.19
CA CYS A 44 -3.36 -2.35 11.91
C CYS A 44 -2.17 -1.46 12.31
N GLY A 45 -2.18 -0.16 11.99
CA GLY A 45 -1.10 0.77 12.30
C GLY A 45 0.23 0.50 11.59
N LEU A 46 0.21 -0.25 10.47
CA LEU A 46 1.40 -0.52 9.65
C LEU A 46 1.79 0.66 8.76
N ILE A 47 0.80 1.43 8.32
CA ILE A 47 0.98 2.64 7.51
C ILE A 47 0.12 3.78 8.03
N LYS A 48 0.55 5.00 7.72
CA LYS A 48 -0.24 6.21 7.87
C LYS A 48 0.03 7.10 6.66
N TYR A 49 -1.02 7.71 6.14
CA TYR A 49 -0.93 8.66 5.04
C TYR A 49 -2.15 9.57 5.06
N SER A 50 -1.99 10.74 4.46
CA SER A 50 -3.09 11.63 4.07
C SER A 50 -3.34 11.47 2.57
N THR A 51 -4.51 11.89 2.11
CA THR A 51 -4.84 11.87 0.68
C THR A 51 -5.31 13.23 0.19
N LYS A 52 -5.03 13.52 -1.07
CA LYS A 52 -5.56 14.68 -1.81
C LYS A 52 -6.08 14.23 -3.18
N ASP A 53 -6.62 15.16 -3.95
CA ASP A 53 -7.14 14.90 -5.30
C ASP A 53 -8.19 13.77 -5.30
N TYR A 54 -9.32 13.98 -4.61
CA TYR A 54 -10.40 12.98 -4.49
C TYR A 54 -9.97 11.63 -3.90
N ASN A 55 -9.06 11.66 -2.92
CA ASN A 55 -8.53 10.48 -2.24
C ASN A 55 -7.64 9.55 -3.09
N GLU A 56 -7.09 10.04 -4.20
CA GLU A 56 -6.23 9.25 -5.08
C GLU A 56 -4.75 9.40 -4.71
N THR A 57 -4.27 10.63 -4.46
CA THR A 57 -2.84 10.92 -4.28
C THR A 57 -2.44 10.85 -2.80
N PHE A 58 -1.39 10.08 -2.48
CA PHE A 58 -0.85 9.95 -1.13
C PHE A 58 0.03 11.15 -0.77
N THR A 59 -0.13 11.63 0.46
CA THR A 59 0.68 12.71 1.05
C THR A 59 1.00 12.35 2.51
N HIS A 60 2.05 12.93 3.08
CA HIS A 60 2.47 12.67 4.48
C HIS A 60 2.54 11.17 4.82
N VAL A 61 3.21 10.39 3.97
CA VAL A 61 3.30 8.92 4.11
C VAL A 61 4.30 8.55 5.20
N GLU A 62 3.83 7.79 6.20
CA GLU A 62 4.63 7.10 7.19
C GLU A 62 4.47 5.58 6.97
N ASN A 63 5.53 4.91 6.52
CA ASN A 63 5.49 3.49 6.15
C ASN A 63 6.65 2.66 6.74
N LYS A 64 7.34 3.17 7.76
CA LYS A 64 8.48 2.50 8.40
C LYS A 64 8.13 1.10 8.92
N LYS A 65 6.97 0.97 9.58
CA LYS A 65 6.46 -0.31 10.11
C LYS A 65 6.12 -1.28 8.98
N LEU A 66 5.54 -0.79 7.89
CA LEU A 66 5.33 -1.61 6.70
C LEU A 66 6.65 -2.13 6.12
N GLY A 67 7.70 -1.31 6.08
CA GLY A 67 9.03 -1.76 5.65
C GLY A 67 9.57 -2.91 6.50
N ALA A 68 9.48 -2.80 7.83
CA ALA A 68 9.87 -3.89 8.74
C ALA A 68 9.05 -5.16 8.52
N TYR A 69 7.74 -5.01 8.33
CA TYR A 69 6.83 -6.13 8.03
C TYR A 69 7.19 -6.84 6.72
N LEU A 70 7.45 -6.09 5.65
CA LEU A 70 7.82 -6.65 4.35
C LEU A 70 9.17 -7.37 4.38
N ARG A 71 10.14 -6.87 5.17
CA ARG A 71 11.43 -7.56 5.40
C ARG A 71 11.24 -8.87 6.17
N ALA A 72 10.45 -8.85 7.24
CA ALA A 72 10.16 -10.06 8.04
C ALA A 72 9.47 -11.15 7.20
N LYS A 73 8.74 -10.76 6.16
CA LYS A 73 8.10 -11.66 5.19
C LYS A 73 9.00 -12.03 4.00
N GLY A 74 10.24 -11.55 3.93
CA GLY A 74 11.17 -11.84 2.83
C GLY A 74 10.83 -11.20 1.48
N ILE A 75 9.94 -10.19 1.47
CA ILE A 75 9.41 -9.58 0.24
C ILE A 75 10.32 -8.48 -0.32
N ILE A 76 11.03 -7.83 0.58
CA ILE A 76 12.08 -6.84 0.31
C ILE A 76 13.30 -7.19 1.16
N LYS A 77 14.49 -6.84 0.66
CA LYS A 77 15.75 -6.98 1.40
C LYS A 77 15.98 -5.77 2.30
#